data_AF-A0A7J9XXB1-F1
#
_entry.id   AF-A0A7J9XXB1-F1
#
_cell.length_a   1.000
_cell.length_b   1.000
_cell.length_c   1.000
_cell.angle_alpha   90.00
_cell.angle_beta   90.00
_cell.angle_gamma   90.00
#
_symmetry.space_group_name_H-M   'P 1'
#
loop_
_entity.id
_entity.type
_entity.pdbx_description
1 polymer ?
#
loop_
_entity_poly.entity_id
_entity_poly.type
_entity_poly.pdbx_seq_one_letter_code
_entity_poly.pdbx_strand_id
1 'polypeptide(L)'
;EGVLARRDAIRRVVVASSVVVYGDGVHRCPEHGPVPAPPRPAERLRARLWEPCCGECGRELEPLPAREEQALRPASVYAVTKRDQEELALVLGRAYGVEAVALRYHNVYGPRQQLGNPYTGVAAIFAARVLTGRPPLVFEDGGQLRDLVHVSDAVAASLAAMESPAAAGRALNVATGM
;
A
#
# COMPACT_ATOMS: atom_id res chain seq x y z
N GLU A 1 15.23 -20.58 4.82
CA GLU A 1 15.59 -21.90 5.37
C GLU A 1 14.53 -22.47 6.32
N GLY A 2 14.09 -21.75 7.36
CA GLY A 2 13.10 -22.27 8.32
C GLY A 2 11.76 -22.77 7.75
N VAL A 3 11.23 -22.11 6.71
CA VAL A 3 9.99 -22.54 6.02
C VAL A 3 10.21 -23.85 5.28
N LEU A 4 11.36 -24.01 4.60
CA LEU A 4 11.66 -25.20 3.81
C LEU A 4 11.89 -26.43 4.68
N ALA A 5 12.58 -26.24 5.82
CA ALA A 5 12.81 -27.31 6.80
C ALA A 5 11.51 -27.86 7.43
N ARG A 6 10.42 -27.08 7.39
CA ARG A 6 9.12 -27.42 7.96
C ARG A 6 8.01 -27.41 6.92
N ARG A 7 8.34 -27.52 5.63
CA ARG A 7 7.36 -27.36 4.54
C ARG A 7 6.18 -28.30 4.68
N ASP A 8 6.42 -29.53 5.15
CA ASP A 8 5.36 -30.55 5.34
C ASP A 8 4.43 -30.21 6.52
N ALA A 9 4.82 -29.27 7.39
CA ALA A 9 4.03 -28.75 8.50
C ALA A 9 3.46 -27.34 8.24
N ILE A 10 3.83 -26.69 7.12
CA ILE A 10 3.38 -25.33 6.77
C ILE A 10 2.53 -25.44 5.51
N ARG A 11 1.21 -25.37 5.68
CA ARG A 11 0.28 -25.37 4.56
C ARG A 11 0.33 -24.06 3.76
N ARG A 12 0.45 -22.92 4.47
CA ARG A 12 0.31 -21.60 3.88
C ARG A 12 1.15 -20.54 4.60
N VAL A 13 1.67 -19.60 3.82
CA VAL A 13 2.34 -18.39 4.30
C VAL A 13 1.55 -17.18 3.82
N VAL A 14 1.13 -16.32 4.75
CA VAL A 14 0.55 -15.01 4.44
C VAL A 14 1.61 -13.96 4.73
N VAL A 15 1.96 -13.17 3.70
CA VAL A 15 2.98 -12.12 3.80
C VAL A 15 2.34 -10.74 3.82
N ALA A 16 2.77 -9.91 4.77
CA ALA A 16 2.34 -8.53 4.88
C ALA A 16 3.13 -7.65 3.89
N SER A 17 2.55 -7.46 2.71
CA SER A 17 2.94 -6.45 1.74
C SER A 17 2.30 -5.10 2.09
N SER A 18 2.30 -4.13 1.16
CA SER A 18 1.74 -2.81 1.40
C SER A 18 1.38 -2.12 0.09
N VAL A 19 0.35 -1.27 0.11
CA VAL A 19 -0.08 -0.43 -1.02
C VAL A 19 1.06 0.41 -1.62
N VAL A 20 2.13 0.70 -0.87
CA VAL A 20 3.28 1.48 -1.37
C VAL A 20 3.98 0.86 -2.58
N VAL A 21 3.76 -0.43 -2.87
CA VAL A 21 4.32 -1.09 -4.06
C VAL A 21 3.79 -0.49 -5.36
N TYR A 22 2.63 0.18 -5.34
CA TYR A 22 2.07 0.90 -6.48
C TYR A 22 2.72 2.28 -6.70
N GLY A 23 3.54 2.76 -5.77
CA GLY A 23 4.08 4.13 -5.81
C GLY A 23 2.97 5.17 -5.70
N ASP A 24 3.00 6.15 -6.60
CA ASP A 24 1.98 7.20 -6.70
C ASP A 24 0.69 6.73 -7.39
N GLY A 25 0.62 5.46 -7.81
CA GLY A 25 -0.59 4.86 -8.36
C GLY A 25 -0.92 5.31 -9.79
N VAL A 26 -2.17 5.04 -10.19
CA VAL A 26 -2.72 5.36 -11.52
C VAL A 26 -3.74 6.47 -11.37
N HIS A 27 -3.76 7.38 -12.34
CA HIS A 27 -4.70 8.48 -12.40
C HIS A 27 -5.44 8.46 -13.74
N ARG A 28 -6.54 9.21 -13.84
CA ARG A 28 -7.29 9.43 -15.07
C ARG A 28 -6.94 10.79 -15.65
N CYS A 29 -6.45 10.77 -16.89
CA CYS A 29 -6.43 11.94 -17.75
C CYS A 29 -7.78 12.04 -18.48
N PRO A 30 -8.39 13.23 -18.59
CA PRO A 30 -9.64 13.40 -19.33
C PRO A 30 -9.51 13.10 -20.84
N GLU A 31 -8.30 13.18 -21.40
CA GLU A 31 -8.06 12.90 -22.83
C GLU A 31 -7.47 11.51 -23.07
N HIS A 32 -6.50 11.08 -22.24
CA HIS A 32 -5.74 9.84 -22.47
C HIS A 32 -6.18 8.65 -21.60
N GLY A 33 -7.18 8.84 -20.73
CA GLY A 33 -7.67 7.78 -19.84
C GLY A 33 -6.68 7.44 -18.73
N PRO A 34 -6.60 6.17 -18.27
CA PRO A 34 -5.72 5.77 -17.20
C PRO A 34 -4.23 5.92 -17.56
N VAL A 35 -3.51 6.74 -16.78
CA VAL A 35 -2.08 7.00 -16.93
C VAL A 35 -1.37 6.84 -15.57
N PRO A 36 -0.11 6.37 -15.52
CA PRO A 36 0.65 6.40 -14.28
C PRO A 36 0.88 7.84 -13.83
N ALA A 37 0.94 8.06 -12.52
CA ALA A 37 1.35 9.36 -12.00
C ALA A 37 2.78 9.68 -12.48
N PRO A 38 3.01 10.81 -13.16
CA PRO A 38 4.36 11.20 -13.53
C PRO A 38 5.11 11.75 -12.31
N PRO A 39 6.47 11.75 -12.34
CA PRO A 39 7.26 12.39 -11.30
C PRO A 39 6.87 13.85 -11.12
N ARG A 40 6.74 14.30 -9.87
CA ARG A 40 6.37 15.68 -9.52
C ARG A 40 7.61 16.59 -9.56
N PRO A 41 7.76 17.50 -10.54
CA PRO A 41 8.98 18.30 -10.68
C PRO A 41 9.14 19.29 -9.52
N ALA A 42 10.38 19.45 -9.04
CA ALA A 42 10.68 20.33 -7.90
C ALA A 42 10.27 21.79 -8.13
N GLU A 43 10.28 22.26 -9.39
CA GLU A 43 9.80 23.60 -9.75
C GLU A 43 8.31 23.78 -9.45
N ARG A 44 7.46 22.80 -9.82
CA ARG A 44 6.03 22.83 -9.52
C ARG A 44 5.75 22.77 -8.02
N LEU A 45 6.47 21.90 -7.30
CA LEU A 45 6.38 21.82 -5.84
C LEU A 45 6.76 23.15 -5.17
N ARG A 46 7.82 23.82 -5.66
CA ARG A 46 8.19 25.18 -5.17
C ARG A 46 7.14 26.23 -5.51
N ALA A 47 6.48 26.11 -6.65
CA ALA A 47 5.37 26.96 -7.06
C ALA A 47 4.03 26.60 -6.38
N ARG A 48 4.01 25.60 -5.48
CA ARG A 48 2.80 25.10 -4.79
C ARG A 48 1.73 24.57 -5.74
N LEU A 49 2.16 23.93 -6.82
CA LEU A 49 1.31 23.19 -7.75
C LEU A 49 1.44 21.69 -7.44
N TRP A 50 0.49 21.14 -6.69
CA TRP A 50 0.60 19.81 -6.07
C TRP A 50 0.01 18.70 -6.95
N GLU A 51 -0.98 19.06 -7.76
CA GLU A 51 -1.76 18.20 -8.61
C GLU A 51 -0.87 17.62 -9.72
N PRO A 52 -0.84 16.29 -9.87
CA PRO A 52 -0.11 15.68 -10.95
C PRO A 52 -0.77 16.02 -12.29
N CYS A 53 0.03 16.37 -13.28
CA CYS A 53 -0.42 16.66 -14.64
C CYS A 53 -0.05 15.53 -15.59
N CYS A 54 -0.87 15.26 -16.60
CA CYS A 54 -0.59 14.30 -17.65
C CYS A 54 0.74 14.63 -18.35
N GLY A 55 1.62 13.63 -18.50
CA GLY A 55 2.88 13.80 -19.22
C GLY A 55 2.71 14.08 -20.72
N GLU A 56 1.53 13.83 -21.28
CA GLU A 56 1.23 14.00 -22.71
C GLU A 56 0.55 15.35 -23.01
N CYS A 57 -0.57 15.68 -22.35
CA CYS A 57 -1.29 16.94 -22.60
C CYS A 57 -1.17 18.01 -21.50
N GLY A 58 -0.50 17.71 -20.37
CA GLY A 58 -0.32 18.67 -19.28
C GLY A 58 -1.57 18.98 -18.44
N ARG A 59 -2.72 18.35 -18.72
CA ARG A 59 -3.95 18.51 -17.90
C ARG A 59 -3.80 17.84 -16.53
N GLU A 60 -4.45 18.40 -15.52
CA GLU A 60 -4.53 17.79 -14.19
C GLU A 60 -5.15 16.39 -14.26
N LEU A 61 -4.69 15.52 -13.36
CA LEU A 61 -5.06 14.12 -13.31
C LEU A 61 -5.90 13.82 -12.07
N GLU A 62 -6.95 13.01 -12.24
CA GLU A 62 -7.79 12.55 -11.14
C GLU A 62 -7.30 11.20 -10.61
N PRO A 63 -7.10 11.00 -9.29
CA PRO A 63 -6.65 9.73 -8.76
C PRO A 63 -7.66 8.61 -9.02
N LEU A 64 -7.17 7.42 -9.39
CA LEU A 64 -8.00 6.21 -9.50
C LEU A 64 -7.70 5.24 -8.35
N PRO A 65 -8.71 4.46 -7.90
CA PRO A 65 -8.48 3.41 -6.91
C PRO A 65 -7.39 2.42 -7.36
N ALA A 66 -6.60 1.96 -6.38
CA ALA A 66 -5.59 0.95 -6.63
C ALA A 66 -6.24 -0.39 -6.99
N ARG A 67 -5.72 -1.06 -8.02
CA ARG A 67 -6.18 -2.38 -8.48
C ARG A 67 -5.00 -3.33 -8.55
N GLU A 68 -5.24 -4.60 -8.25
CA GLU A 68 -4.21 -5.64 -8.15
C GLU A 68 -3.43 -5.83 -9.45
N GLU A 69 -4.05 -5.56 -10.60
CA GLU A 69 -3.45 -5.67 -11.94
C GLU A 69 -2.54 -4.50 -12.30
N GLN A 70 -2.52 -3.44 -11.48
CA GLN A 70 -1.67 -2.27 -11.75
C GLN A 70 -0.18 -2.63 -11.66
N ALA A 71 0.60 -2.02 -12.55
CA ALA A 71 2.05 -2.14 -12.53
C ALA A 71 2.63 -1.60 -11.22
N LEU A 72 3.54 -2.38 -10.62
CA LEU A 72 4.24 -1.99 -9.40
C LEU A 72 5.32 -0.95 -9.73
N ARG A 73 5.29 0.18 -9.02
CA ARG A 73 6.20 1.32 -9.23
C ARG A 73 6.73 1.83 -7.89
N PRO A 74 7.51 1.02 -7.14
CA PRO A 74 7.95 1.39 -5.81
C PRO A 74 8.79 2.68 -5.85
N ALA A 75 8.35 3.69 -5.10
CA ALA A 75 8.96 5.03 -5.09
C ALA A 75 9.88 5.29 -3.87
N SER A 76 10.17 4.26 -3.07
CA SER A 76 11.05 4.36 -1.90
C SER A 76 11.78 3.06 -1.64
N VAL A 77 12.89 3.12 -0.88
CA VAL A 77 13.61 1.92 -0.43
C VAL A 77 12.67 0.97 0.31
N TYR A 78 11.80 1.49 1.18
CA TYR A 78 10.78 0.69 1.86
C TYR A 78 9.83 0.00 0.85
N ALA A 79 9.33 0.73 -0.15
CA ALA A 79 8.45 0.16 -1.17
C ALA A 79 9.15 -0.94 -1.99
N VAL A 80 10.44 -0.77 -2.31
CA VAL A 80 11.25 -1.81 -2.97
C VAL A 80 11.34 -3.05 -2.08
N THR A 81 11.68 -2.90 -0.81
CA THR A 81 11.75 -4.05 0.11
C THR A 81 10.42 -4.79 0.23
N LYS A 82 9.29 -4.07 0.23
CA LYS A 82 7.96 -4.67 0.28
C LYS A 82 7.59 -5.42 -1.00
N ARG A 83 7.89 -4.85 -2.17
CA ARG A 83 7.71 -5.53 -3.46
C ARG A 83 8.54 -6.81 -3.51
N ASP A 84 9.82 -6.72 -3.16
CA ASP A 84 10.74 -7.86 -3.25
C ASP A 84 10.36 -8.96 -2.23
N GLN A 85 9.92 -8.58 -1.02
CA GLN A 85 9.36 -9.51 -0.03
C GLN A 85 8.11 -10.22 -0.56
N GLU A 86 7.19 -9.48 -1.18
CA GLU A 86 5.98 -10.01 -1.80
C GLU A 86 6.32 -11.02 -2.91
N GLU A 87 7.16 -10.61 -3.85
CA GLU A 87 7.56 -11.45 -4.97
C GLU A 87 8.29 -12.72 -4.50
N LEU A 88 9.23 -12.57 -3.57
CA LEU A 88 9.97 -13.70 -2.99
C LEU A 88 9.03 -14.71 -2.34
N ALA A 89 8.05 -14.25 -1.56
CA ALA A 89 7.10 -15.16 -0.89
C ALA A 89 6.25 -15.92 -1.90
N LEU A 90 5.72 -15.24 -2.93
CA LEU A 90 4.89 -15.85 -3.96
C LEU A 90 5.69 -16.82 -4.84
N VAL A 91 6.93 -16.48 -5.21
CA VAL A 91 7.84 -17.36 -5.96
C VAL A 91 8.21 -18.59 -5.14
N LEU A 92 8.59 -18.40 -3.86
CA LEU A 92 8.92 -19.50 -2.95
C LEU A 92 7.74 -20.45 -2.81
N GLY A 93 6.52 -19.93 -2.68
CA GLY A 93 5.33 -20.76 -2.59
C GLY A 93 5.16 -21.67 -3.81
N ARG A 94 5.27 -21.10 -5.01
CA ARG A 94 5.22 -21.87 -6.27
C ARG A 94 6.38 -22.87 -6.42
N ALA A 95 7.59 -22.49 -6.02
CA ALA A 95 8.79 -23.31 -6.21
C ALA A 95 8.83 -24.54 -5.29
N TYR A 96 8.25 -24.43 -4.09
CA TYR A 96 8.39 -25.48 -3.06
C TYR A 96 7.06 -26.08 -2.60
N GLY A 97 5.96 -25.78 -3.29
CA GLY A 97 4.64 -26.37 -3.01
C GLY A 97 4.01 -25.90 -1.70
N VAL A 98 4.36 -24.70 -1.23
CA VAL A 98 3.76 -24.06 -0.05
C VAL A 98 2.82 -22.97 -0.54
N GLU A 99 1.55 -22.95 -0.10
CA GLU A 99 0.65 -21.87 -0.55
C GLU A 99 1.16 -20.52 -0.02
N ALA A 100 1.19 -19.49 -0.87
CA ALA A 100 1.61 -18.16 -0.49
C ALA A 100 0.56 -17.12 -0.89
N VAL A 101 0.27 -16.18 0.00
CA VAL A 101 -0.65 -15.06 -0.25
C VAL A 101 0.00 -13.77 0.22
N ALA A 102 -0.03 -12.73 -0.61
CA ALA A 102 0.44 -11.41 -0.24
C ALA A 102 -0.73 -10.46 0.01
N LEU A 103 -0.75 -9.81 1.17
CA LEU A 103 -1.75 -8.81 1.51
C LEU A 103 -1.13 -7.42 1.44
N ARG A 104 -1.57 -6.62 0.47
CA ARG A 104 -1.18 -5.22 0.27
C ARG A 104 -2.06 -4.35 1.15
N TYR A 105 -1.66 -4.20 2.42
CA TYR A 105 -2.40 -3.37 3.35
C TYR A 105 -2.34 -1.88 2.96
N HIS A 106 -3.50 -1.25 2.94
CA HIS A 106 -3.65 0.20 2.98
C HIS A 106 -3.40 0.71 4.41
N ASN A 107 -3.78 1.95 4.73
CA ASN A 107 -3.38 2.57 5.98
C ASN A 107 -4.19 1.99 7.16
N VAL A 108 -3.63 0.97 7.81
CA VAL A 108 -4.26 0.32 8.96
C VAL A 108 -4.18 1.21 10.20
N TYR A 109 -5.32 1.38 10.87
CA TYR A 109 -5.41 2.09 12.15
C TYR A 109 -6.24 1.30 13.17
N GLY A 110 -6.04 1.57 14.46
CA GLY A 110 -6.92 1.06 15.50
C GLY A 110 -6.24 0.78 16.84
N PRO A 111 -6.96 0.12 17.77
CA PRO A 111 -6.44 -0.19 19.10
C PRO A 111 -5.12 -0.98 19.07
N ARG A 112 -4.28 -0.75 20.09
CA ARG A 112 -2.92 -1.33 20.25
C ARG A 112 -1.87 -0.81 19.28
N GLN A 113 -2.21 0.12 18.38
CA GLN A 113 -1.21 0.83 17.58
C GLN A 113 -0.36 1.73 18.50
N GLN A 114 0.96 1.57 18.42
CA GLN A 114 1.89 2.34 19.24
C GLN A 114 1.96 3.78 18.73
N LEU A 115 1.51 4.76 19.52
CA LEU A 115 1.45 6.18 19.11
C LEU A 115 2.83 6.89 19.11
N GLY A 116 3.82 6.34 19.81
CA GLY A 116 5.15 6.94 19.96
C GLY A 116 6.17 6.53 18.89
N ASN A 117 5.81 5.65 17.95
CA ASN A 117 6.74 5.18 16.92
C ASN A 117 6.71 6.14 15.70
N PRO A 118 7.86 6.70 15.27
CA PRO A 118 7.91 7.62 14.11
C PRO A 118 7.59 6.93 12.77
N TYR A 119 7.63 5.60 12.71
CA TYR A 119 7.25 4.80 11.54
C TYR A 119 5.75 4.38 11.57
N THR A 120 4.92 5.06 12.36
CA THR A 120 3.48 4.78 12.40
C THR A 120 2.72 5.49 11.29
N GLY A 121 1.57 4.93 10.91
CA GLY A 121 0.70 5.52 9.90
C GLY A 121 0.17 6.90 10.29
N VAL A 122 -0.25 7.68 9.30
CA VAL A 122 -0.72 9.07 9.46
C VAL A 122 -1.78 9.23 10.56
N ALA A 123 -2.70 8.28 10.70
CA ALA A 123 -3.74 8.29 11.72
C ALA A 123 -3.17 8.29 13.15
N ALA A 124 -2.14 7.47 13.41
CA ALA A 124 -1.48 7.41 14.71
C ALA A 124 -0.67 8.69 14.99
N ILE A 125 0.04 9.22 13.99
CA ILE A 125 0.78 10.49 14.11
C ILE A 125 -0.20 11.62 14.45
N PHE A 126 -1.34 11.69 13.77
CA PHE A 126 -2.34 12.73 14.02
C PHE A 126 -2.96 12.58 15.40
N ALA A 127 -3.37 11.36 15.78
CA ALA A 127 -3.90 11.07 17.11
C ALA A 127 -2.90 11.45 18.22
N ALA A 128 -1.63 11.08 18.09
CA ALA A 128 -0.60 11.39 19.08
C ALA A 128 -0.41 12.91 19.25
N ARG A 129 -0.46 13.68 18.16
CA ARG A 129 -0.31 15.14 18.20
C ARG A 129 -1.51 15.80 18.84
N VAL A 130 -2.72 15.42 18.45
CA VAL A 130 -3.96 15.94 19.04
C VAL A 130 -4.02 15.64 20.54
N LEU A 131 -3.69 14.41 20.95
CA LEU A 131 -3.65 14.00 22.36
C LEU A 131 -2.60 14.76 23.20
N THR A 132 -1.60 15.36 22.55
CA THR A 132 -0.55 16.14 23.22
C THR A 132 -0.72 17.65 23.02
N GLY A 133 -1.91 18.11 22.59
CA GLY A 133 -2.21 19.53 22.37
C GLY A 133 -1.44 20.16 21.22
N ARG A 134 -0.91 19.37 20.28
CA ARG A 134 -0.15 19.83 19.12
C ARG A 134 -1.02 19.73 17.85
N PRO A 135 -0.96 20.71 16.94
CA PRO A 135 -1.69 20.64 15.67
C PRO A 135 -1.14 19.48 14.81
N PRO A 136 -1.96 18.75 14.04
CA PRO A 136 -1.49 17.73 13.08
C PRO A 136 -0.42 18.27 12.12
N LEU A 137 0.46 17.38 11.62
CA LEU A 137 1.43 17.74 10.59
C LEU A 137 0.81 17.52 9.22
N VAL A 138 0.52 18.60 8.51
CA VAL A 138 0.03 18.57 7.13
C VAL A 138 1.17 18.98 6.21
N PHE A 139 1.45 18.13 5.23
CA PHE A 139 2.39 18.43 4.14
C PHE A 139 1.61 18.94 2.93
N GLU A 140 2.24 19.80 2.14
CA GLU A 140 1.65 20.39 0.93
C GLU A 140 0.36 21.15 1.28
N ASP A 141 -0.76 20.83 0.67
CA ASP A 141 -2.08 21.45 0.89
C ASP A 141 -3.03 20.60 1.76
N GLY A 142 -2.66 19.35 2.08
CA GLY A 142 -3.54 18.43 2.81
C GLY A 142 -4.58 17.71 1.95
N GLY A 143 -4.59 17.91 0.62
CA GLY A 143 -5.55 17.31 -0.32
C GLY A 143 -5.30 15.83 -0.63
N GLN A 144 -4.25 15.23 -0.07
CA GLN A 144 -3.91 13.84 -0.32
C GLN A 144 -4.99 12.86 0.19
N LEU A 145 -5.39 11.95 -0.68
CA LEU A 145 -6.32 10.88 -0.35
C LEU A 145 -5.59 9.63 0.15
N ARG A 146 -6.16 8.98 1.17
CA ARG A 146 -5.67 7.72 1.74
C ARG A 146 -6.86 6.88 2.18
N ASP A 147 -6.91 5.63 1.74
CA ASP A 147 -7.82 4.64 2.30
C ASP A 147 -7.31 4.20 3.69
N LEU A 148 -8.18 4.34 4.70
CA LEU A 148 -7.94 3.97 6.09
C LEU A 148 -8.73 2.71 6.44
N VAL A 149 -8.03 1.65 6.82
CA VAL A 149 -8.62 0.35 7.16
C VAL A 149 -8.55 0.12 8.65
N HIS A 150 -9.67 -0.22 9.28
CA HIS A 150 -9.64 -0.53 10.70
C HIS A 150 -8.91 -1.86 10.95
N VAL A 151 -8.19 -1.97 12.07
CA VAL A 151 -7.40 -3.17 12.42
C VAL A 151 -8.24 -4.45 12.46
N SER A 152 -9.52 -4.37 12.83
CA SER A 152 -10.42 -5.52 12.80
C SER A 152 -10.62 -6.07 11.38
N ASP A 153 -10.75 -5.19 10.38
CA ASP A 153 -10.93 -5.59 8.98
C ASP A 153 -9.62 -6.15 8.41
N ALA A 154 -8.49 -5.55 8.79
CA ALA A 154 -7.17 -6.09 8.44
C ALA A 154 -6.97 -7.50 9.01
N VAL A 155 -7.43 -7.76 10.24
CA VAL A 155 -7.40 -9.10 10.86
C VAL A 155 -8.35 -10.05 10.13
N ALA A 156 -9.57 -9.62 9.82
CA ALA A 156 -10.54 -10.43 9.07
C ALA A 156 -9.99 -10.83 7.69
N ALA A 157 -9.39 -9.89 6.95
CA ALA A 157 -8.73 -10.16 5.67
C ALA A 157 -7.56 -11.16 5.82
N SER A 158 -6.79 -11.05 6.90
CA SER A 158 -5.67 -11.96 7.18
C SER A 158 -6.15 -13.38 7.46
N LEU A 159 -7.21 -13.54 8.25
CA LEU A 159 -7.85 -14.82 8.52
C LEU A 159 -8.43 -15.43 7.24
N ALA A 160 -9.18 -14.65 6.46
CA ALA A 160 -9.74 -15.10 5.19
C ALA A 160 -8.65 -15.52 4.18
N ALA A 161 -7.52 -14.81 4.15
CA ALA A 161 -6.37 -15.15 3.32
C ALA A 161 -5.68 -16.44 3.78
N MET A 162 -5.79 -16.85 5.05
CA MET A 162 -5.27 -18.13 5.53
C MET A 162 -6.15 -19.32 5.13
N GLU A 163 -7.46 -19.10 4.95
CA GLU A 163 -8.44 -20.17 4.79
C GLU A 163 -8.91 -20.33 3.33
N SER A 164 -9.01 -19.23 2.58
CA SER A 164 -9.61 -19.22 1.25
C SER A 164 -8.70 -19.86 0.18
N PRO A 165 -9.12 -20.92 -0.51
CA PRO A 165 -8.36 -21.48 -1.63
C PRO A 165 -8.16 -20.46 -2.77
N ALA A 166 -9.14 -19.57 -2.99
CA ALA A 166 -9.09 -18.55 -4.04
C ALA A 166 -8.03 -17.46 -3.81
N ALA A 167 -7.44 -17.40 -2.62
CA ALA A 167 -6.35 -16.48 -2.30
C ALA A 167 -4.96 -17.05 -2.64
N ALA A 168 -4.82 -18.37 -2.81
CA ALA A 168 -3.54 -19.03 -2.99
C ALA A 168 -2.81 -18.49 -4.24
N GLY A 169 -1.55 -18.09 -4.06
CA GLY A 169 -0.69 -17.56 -5.11
C GLY A 169 -0.97 -16.10 -5.49
N ARG A 170 -1.87 -15.40 -4.80
CA ARG A 170 -2.30 -14.04 -5.17
C ARG A 170 -1.70 -12.96 -4.27
N ALA A 171 -1.53 -11.78 -4.86
CA ALA A 171 -1.43 -10.53 -4.12
C ALA A 171 -2.80 -9.84 -4.13
N LEU A 172 -3.27 -9.39 -2.97
CA LEU A 172 -4.61 -8.84 -2.77
C LEU A 172 -4.53 -7.52 -2.01
N ASN A 173 -5.29 -6.52 -2.42
CA ASN A 173 -5.43 -5.27 -1.68
C ASN A 173 -6.30 -5.49 -0.44
N VAL A 174 -5.89 -4.88 0.67
CA VAL A 174 -6.69 -4.81 1.90
C VAL A 174 -7.00 -3.34 2.14
N ALA A 175 -8.21 -2.94 1.76
CA ALA A 175 -8.69 -1.57 1.61
C ALA A 175 -10.21 -1.51 1.89
N THR A 176 -10.75 -0.33 2.19
CA THR A 176 -12.21 -0.13 2.31
C THR A 176 -12.88 0.08 0.95
N GLY A 177 -12.12 0.49 -0.07
CA GLY A 177 -12.61 0.72 -1.43
C GLY A 177 -13.26 2.08 -1.64
N MET A 178 -13.06 3.00 -0.68
CA MET A 178 -13.48 4.41 -0.77
C MET A 178 -12.46 5.28 -1.52
#